data_AF-A0A0D0BPH7-F1
#
_entry.id   AF-A0A0D0BPH7-F1
#
_cell.length_a   1.000
_cell.length_b   1.000
_cell.length_c   1.000
_cell.angle_alpha   90.00
_cell.angle_beta   90.00
_cell.angle_gamma   90.00
#
_symmetry.space_group_name_H-M   'P 1'
#
loop_
_entity.id
_entity.type
_entity.pdbx_description
1 polymer ?
#
loop_
_entity_poly.entity_id
_entity_poly.type
_entity_poly.pdbx_seq_one_letter_code
_entity_poly.pdbx_strand_id
1 'polypeptide(L)'
;MSFLTRSACRLGLAAQRYTSISSPLRTYSSATRTYTPRKPATSTRTTKAPASTTVNAASNGDVIENLPNAADDIDVPETLDQGIPPESVPSSASITTSQSAFPGDFVSGVDNAATDWSKSYHGLSTKAFSKDIADILLAPIDEMDVEMKPDGLIYLPEIKYRRALNKAFGPGAWGLAPRSETNVGPKVVSREYALVCQGRLVAIARGEQEYFDPSGIPTATEACKSNALMRCCKDLGIASELWDPRFIREFKAKYCVEVFAEHTSTKKKKKLWRRKDQPKFEYPWKE
;
A
#
# COMPACT_ATOMS: atom_id res chain seq x y z
N MET A 1 -77.82 12.80 24.35
CA MET A 1 -76.49 13.44 24.28
C MET A 1 -75.83 13.03 22.98
N SER A 2 -75.51 14.04 22.17
CA SER A 2 -74.47 14.14 21.13
C SER A 2 -74.30 13.08 20.03
N PHE A 3 -74.61 13.57 18.83
CA PHE A 3 -74.14 13.23 17.49
C PHE A 3 -72.77 12.56 17.36
N LEU A 4 -72.68 11.55 16.49
CA LEU A 4 -71.46 11.17 15.77
C LEU A 4 -71.83 10.67 14.36
N THR A 5 -71.63 11.56 13.39
CA THR A 5 -71.63 11.31 11.95
C THR A 5 -70.37 10.54 11.55
N ARG A 6 -70.50 9.45 10.80
CA ARG A 6 -69.42 8.94 9.93
C ARG A 6 -69.98 8.55 8.56
N SER A 7 -69.45 9.27 7.57
CA SER A 7 -69.73 9.18 6.14
C SER A 7 -69.10 7.92 5.53
N ALA A 8 -69.87 7.20 4.72
CA ALA A 8 -69.41 6.05 3.94
C ALA A 8 -69.07 6.52 2.52
N CYS A 9 -67.79 6.46 2.16
CA CYS A 9 -67.33 6.74 0.80
C CYS A 9 -67.04 5.41 0.08
N ARG A 10 -67.82 5.10 -0.96
CA ARG A 10 -67.58 4.01 -1.90
C ARG A 10 -66.52 4.44 -2.90
N LEU A 11 -65.44 3.66 -3.05
CA LEU A 11 -64.49 3.78 -4.16
C LEU A 11 -64.56 2.52 -5.02
N GLY A 12 -64.86 2.73 -6.30
CA GLY A 12 -65.03 1.69 -7.30
C GLY A 12 -63.71 1.12 -7.81
N LEU A 13 -63.74 -0.18 -8.15
CA LEU A 13 -62.69 -0.87 -8.89
C LEU A 13 -62.65 -0.37 -10.34
N ALA A 14 -61.49 0.14 -10.77
CA ALA A 14 -61.15 0.28 -12.18
C ALA A 14 -60.00 -0.69 -12.50
N ALA A 15 -60.29 -1.66 -13.37
CA ALA A 15 -59.31 -2.61 -13.88
C ALA A 15 -58.48 -1.97 -14.99
N GLN A 16 -57.17 -1.81 -14.76
CA GLN A 16 -56.21 -1.41 -15.80
C GLN A 16 -55.45 -2.64 -16.30
N ARG A 17 -55.61 -2.89 -17.60
CA ARG A 17 -54.88 -3.88 -18.38
C ARG A 17 -53.43 -3.42 -18.54
N TYR A 18 -52.47 -4.20 -18.05
CA TYR A 18 -51.05 -4.01 -18.35
C TYR A 18 -50.70 -4.72 -19.66
N THR A 19 -50.27 -3.95 -20.65
CA THR A 19 -49.65 -4.43 -21.90
C THR A 19 -48.19 -4.82 -21.62
N SER A 20 -47.84 -6.10 -21.83
CA SER A 20 -46.45 -6.56 -21.73
C SER A 20 -45.64 -6.07 -22.93
N ILE A 21 -44.62 -5.27 -22.69
CA ILE A 21 -43.64 -4.88 -23.72
C ILE A 21 -42.58 -5.99 -23.78
N SER A 22 -42.63 -6.78 -24.85
CA SER A 22 -41.64 -7.78 -25.22
C SER A 22 -40.43 -7.08 -25.85
N SER A 23 -39.26 -7.14 -25.21
CA SER A 23 -37.99 -6.71 -25.81
C SER A 23 -37.45 -7.79 -26.76
N PRO A 24 -36.97 -7.46 -27.98
CA PRO A 24 -36.38 -8.45 -28.86
C PRO A 24 -35.01 -8.90 -28.37
N LEU A 25 -34.77 -10.21 -28.43
CA LEU A 25 -33.49 -10.87 -28.21
C LEU A 25 -32.44 -10.34 -29.20
N ARG A 26 -31.33 -9.82 -28.68
CA ARG A 26 -30.16 -9.42 -29.46
C ARG A 26 -29.26 -10.64 -29.68
N THR A 27 -29.37 -11.25 -30.86
CA THR A 27 -28.51 -12.34 -31.30
C THR A 27 -27.11 -11.80 -31.61
N TYR A 28 -26.08 -12.27 -30.91
CA TYR A 28 -24.69 -12.03 -31.28
C TYR A 28 -24.27 -13.08 -32.31
N SER A 29 -24.13 -12.67 -33.58
CA SER A 29 -23.43 -13.48 -34.57
C SER A 29 -21.93 -13.43 -34.30
N SER A 30 -21.33 -14.59 -34.05
CA SER A 30 -19.88 -14.77 -33.96
C SER A 30 -19.25 -14.55 -35.35
N ALA A 31 -18.37 -13.56 -35.46
CA ALA A 31 -17.51 -13.41 -36.62
C ALA A 31 -16.40 -14.48 -36.57
N THR A 32 -16.44 -15.44 -37.49
CA THR A 32 -15.39 -16.44 -37.69
C THR A 32 -14.17 -15.75 -38.29
N ARG A 33 -13.03 -15.80 -37.59
CA ARG A 33 -11.77 -15.20 -38.04
C ARG A 33 -11.09 -16.16 -39.03
N THR A 34 -11.04 -15.80 -40.30
CA THR A 34 -10.33 -16.56 -41.33
C THR A 34 -8.82 -16.43 -41.13
N TYR A 35 -8.16 -17.55 -40.82
CA TYR A 35 -6.71 -17.64 -40.66
C TYR A 35 -6.05 -17.94 -42.01
N THR A 36 -5.28 -16.99 -42.55
CA THR A 36 -4.40 -17.21 -43.70
C THR A 36 -3.00 -17.63 -43.22
N PRO A 37 -2.48 -18.81 -43.59
CA PRO A 37 -1.14 -19.22 -43.19
C PRO A 37 -0.06 -18.41 -43.95
N ARG A 38 0.92 -17.90 -43.21
CA ARG A 38 2.10 -17.20 -43.74
C ARG A 38 3.12 -18.23 -44.25
N LYS A 39 3.53 -18.10 -45.52
CA LYS A 39 4.60 -18.90 -46.13
C LYS A 39 5.95 -18.68 -45.39
N PRO A 40 6.78 -19.72 -45.20
CA PRO A 40 8.12 -19.57 -44.64
C PRO A 40 9.08 -18.98 -45.69
N ALA A 41 9.87 -17.99 -45.29
CA ALA A 41 10.94 -17.43 -46.11
C ALA A 41 12.22 -18.26 -45.93
N THR A 42 12.80 -18.67 -47.06
CA THR A 42 14.00 -19.49 -47.18
C THR A 42 15.27 -18.73 -46.73
N SER A 43 16.12 -19.49 -46.04
CA SER A 43 17.47 -19.16 -45.59
C SER A 43 18.43 -18.76 -46.73
N THR A 44 19.21 -17.71 -46.50
CA THR A 44 20.46 -17.45 -47.23
C THR A 44 21.64 -17.43 -46.26
N ARG A 45 22.64 -18.22 -46.60
CA ARG A 45 23.88 -18.50 -45.87
C ARG A 45 25.04 -17.75 -46.55
N THR A 46 25.82 -16.99 -45.79
CA THR A 46 27.11 -16.39 -46.22
C THR A 46 27.99 -16.19 -44.98
N THR A 47 28.93 -17.11 -44.73
CA THR A 47 30.40 -17.05 -44.96
C THR A 47 31.20 -16.28 -43.90
N LYS A 48 32.12 -17.03 -43.26
CA LYS A 48 33.09 -16.63 -42.22
C LYS A 48 34.29 -15.83 -42.77
N ALA A 49 34.90 -15.09 -41.84
CA ALA A 49 36.33 -14.76 -41.65
C ALA A 49 36.85 -13.40 -42.20
N PRO A 50 37.97 -12.84 -41.68
CA PRO A 50 38.72 -13.13 -40.44
C PRO A 50 38.98 -11.88 -39.55
N ALA A 51 39.55 -12.14 -38.36
CA ALA A 51 40.12 -11.16 -37.46
C ALA A 51 41.42 -10.54 -38.02
N SER A 52 41.68 -9.26 -37.69
CA SER A 52 43.00 -8.66 -37.86
C SER A 52 43.35 -7.79 -36.66
N THR A 53 44.47 -8.13 -36.05
CA THR A 53 45.17 -7.47 -34.94
C THR A 53 46.14 -6.43 -35.53
N THR A 54 46.02 -5.18 -35.11
CA THR A 54 47.15 -4.24 -35.09
C THR A 54 47.06 -3.35 -33.87
N VAL A 55 48.02 -3.53 -32.98
CA VAL A 55 48.35 -2.69 -31.82
C VAL A 55 49.16 -1.49 -32.28
N ASN A 56 48.94 -0.33 -31.65
CA ASN A 56 50.02 0.61 -31.34
C ASN A 56 49.67 1.36 -30.04
N ALA A 57 50.65 1.32 -29.14
CA ALA A 57 50.57 1.70 -27.75
C ALA A 57 50.93 3.17 -27.51
N ALA A 58 50.32 3.76 -26.47
CA ALA A 58 50.94 4.78 -25.61
C ALA A 58 50.20 4.82 -24.25
N SER A 59 50.86 4.29 -23.22
CA SER A 59 50.98 4.74 -21.80
C SER A 59 49.86 5.61 -21.19
N ASN A 60 49.34 5.45 -19.98
CA ASN A 60 49.72 4.83 -18.69
C ASN A 60 48.38 4.56 -17.96
N GLY A 61 48.17 3.49 -17.18
CA GLY A 61 48.78 3.24 -15.89
C GLY A 61 47.89 2.25 -15.12
N ASP A 62 48.57 1.28 -14.53
CA ASP A 62 48.14 0.05 -13.86
C ASP A 62 47.24 0.28 -12.63
N VAL A 63 46.30 -0.63 -12.34
CA VAL A 63 46.05 -1.30 -11.04
C VAL A 63 44.90 -2.30 -11.22
N ILE A 64 45.24 -3.57 -10.99
CA ILE A 64 44.38 -4.75 -10.90
C ILE A 64 43.64 -4.75 -9.57
N GLU A 65 42.31 -4.90 -9.57
CA GLU A 65 41.54 -5.23 -8.34
C GLU A 65 40.95 -6.64 -8.48
N ASN A 66 41.68 -7.60 -7.88
CA ASN A 66 41.22 -8.96 -7.60
C ASN A 66 40.24 -8.92 -6.42
N LEU A 67 39.08 -9.55 -6.57
CA LEU A 67 38.17 -9.85 -5.46
C LEU A 67 38.72 -11.02 -4.63
N PRO A 68 38.80 -10.91 -3.29
CA PRO A 68 38.96 -12.07 -2.42
C PRO A 68 37.60 -12.57 -1.90
N ASN A 69 37.39 -13.87 -2.10
CA ASN A 69 36.37 -14.69 -1.46
C ASN A 69 36.88 -15.05 -0.05
N ALA A 70 36.17 -14.69 1.01
CA ALA A 70 36.56 -14.99 2.39
C ALA A 70 35.74 -16.19 2.91
N ALA A 71 36.33 -17.36 2.80
CA ALA A 71 36.05 -18.51 3.64
C ALA A 71 37.35 -18.84 4.41
N ASP A 72 37.16 -19.21 5.67
CA ASP A 72 38.09 -19.83 6.61
C ASP A 72 38.86 -18.93 7.63
N ASP A 73 38.69 -19.41 8.88
CA ASP A 73 39.52 -19.34 10.08
C ASP A 73 39.59 -18.08 10.95
N ILE A 74 38.81 -18.09 12.04
CA ILE A 74 39.13 -17.38 13.29
C ILE A 74 39.27 -18.40 14.42
N ASP A 75 40.49 -18.47 14.95
CA ASP A 75 40.98 -19.28 16.05
C ASP A 75 40.63 -18.63 17.40
N VAL A 76 40.17 -19.43 18.38
CA VAL A 76 39.78 -18.98 19.74
C VAL A 76 40.70 -19.63 20.77
N PRO A 77 41.38 -18.87 21.66
CA PRO A 77 42.02 -19.45 22.83
C PRO A 77 41.12 -19.37 24.07
N GLU A 78 41.02 -20.52 24.75
CA GLU A 78 40.31 -20.76 26.00
C GLU A 78 41.27 -20.66 27.22
N THR A 79 40.70 -20.59 28.43
CA THR A 79 41.29 -20.69 29.80
C THR A 79 41.73 -19.37 30.46
N LEU A 80 41.45 -19.02 31.74
CA LEU A 80 41.17 -19.77 32.97
C LEU A 80 40.24 -19.03 33.97
N ASP A 81 39.59 -19.84 34.80
CA ASP A 81 38.68 -19.66 35.94
C ASP A 81 39.38 -19.17 37.25
N GLN A 82 38.74 -18.27 38.03
CA GLN A 82 38.78 -18.23 39.52
C GLN A 82 37.55 -17.49 40.09
N GLY A 83 36.84 -18.14 41.01
CA GLY A 83 35.51 -17.76 41.49
C GLY A 83 35.39 -16.91 42.76
N ILE A 84 34.15 -16.49 43.05
CA ILE A 84 33.67 -15.86 44.30
C ILE A 84 32.18 -16.28 44.50
N PRO A 85 31.73 -16.64 45.73
CA PRO A 85 30.44 -17.31 45.99
C PRO A 85 29.24 -16.36 46.13
N PRO A 86 27.98 -16.83 45.97
CA PRO A 86 26.79 -16.01 46.23
C PRO A 86 26.45 -15.97 47.73
N GLU A 87 26.47 -14.75 48.27
CA GLU A 87 26.13 -14.40 49.64
C GLU A 87 24.62 -14.50 49.91
N SER A 88 24.30 -14.80 51.17
CA SER A 88 23.01 -15.21 51.70
C SER A 88 22.31 -14.11 52.52
N VAL A 89 21.01 -13.90 52.26
CA VAL A 89 19.88 -13.46 53.16
C VAL A 89 19.95 -12.05 53.84
N PRO A 90 18.86 -11.44 54.38
CA PRO A 90 17.49 -11.95 54.63
C PRO A 90 16.27 -11.02 54.33
N SER A 91 15.12 -11.68 54.47
CA SER A 91 13.72 -11.24 54.60
C SER A 91 13.43 -10.10 55.59
N SER A 92 12.40 -9.27 55.34
CA SER A 92 11.24 -9.04 56.25
C SER A 92 10.40 -7.81 55.86
N ALA A 93 9.13 -8.02 55.50
CA ALA A 93 8.01 -7.23 55.99
C ALA A 93 6.69 -7.93 55.58
N SER A 94 6.22 -8.79 56.49
CA SER A 94 4.88 -9.33 56.50
C SER A 94 3.87 -8.22 56.82
N ILE A 95 2.83 -8.07 56.00
CA ILE A 95 1.50 -7.68 56.47
C ILE A 95 0.52 -8.71 55.92
N THR A 96 0.07 -9.58 56.82
CA THR A 96 -1.14 -10.38 56.68
C THR A 96 -2.24 -9.62 57.40
N THR A 97 -3.22 -9.09 56.67
CA THR A 97 -4.56 -8.88 57.21
C THR A 97 -5.53 -9.75 56.42
N SER A 98 -6.12 -10.65 57.18
CA SER A 98 -7.04 -11.70 56.83
C SER A 98 -8.40 -11.22 56.32
N GLN A 99 -8.97 -12.06 55.45
CA GLN A 99 -10.40 -12.37 55.31
C GLN A 99 -11.34 -11.32 54.68
N SER A 100 -11.60 -11.51 53.38
CA SER A 100 -12.96 -11.91 52.96
C SER A 100 -12.86 -12.85 51.76
N ALA A 101 -13.34 -14.07 51.97
CA ALA A 101 -13.44 -15.10 50.96
C ALA A 101 -14.64 -14.82 50.06
N PHE A 102 -14.41 -14.76 48.75
CA PHE A 102 -15.37 -15.20 47.74
C PHE A 102 -14.70 -16.36 46.99
N PRO A 103 -15.11 -17.63 47.23
CA PRO A 103 -14.55 -18.76 46.53
C PRO A 103 -15.29 -18.93 45.21
N GLY A 104 -14.65 -18.59 44.10
CA GLY A 104 -15.23 -18.81 42.79
C GLY A 104 -14.45 -18.13 41.68
N ASP A 105 -13.19 -18.50 41.48
CA ASP A 105 -12.61 -18.34 40.16
C ASP A 105 -11.61 -19.46 39.86
N PHE A 106 -12.15 -20.59 39.41
CA PHE A 106 -11.43 -21.48 38.53
C PHE A 106 -12.40 -21.87 37.40
N VAL A 107 -11.96 -21.56 36.18
CA VAL A 107 -12.52 -21.87 34.85
C VAL A 107 -13.94 -21.36 34.54
N SER A 108 -14.01 -20.22 33.82
CA SER A 108 -14.41 -20.16 32.39
C SER A 108 -14.82 -18.73 32.01
N GLY A 109 -13.93 -18.01 31.35
CA GLY A 109 -14.25 -16.71 30.76
C GLY A 109 -13.09 -16.24 29.89
N VAL A 110 -13.22 -16.39 28.57
CA VAL A 110 -12.44 -15.55 27.65
C VAL A 110 -13.00 -14.14 27.85
N ASP A 111 -12.50 -13.46 28.87
CA ASP A 111 -12.79 -12.06 29.04
C ASP A 111 -12.23 -11.36 27.82
N ASN A 112 -13.16 -10.78 27.04
CA ASN A 112 -12.89 -9.84 25.97
C ASN A 112 -12.19 -8.60 26.56
N ALA A 113 -10.95 -8.76 27.02
CA ALA A 113 -10.05 -7.65 27.23
C ALA A 113 -9.89 -7.01 25.84
N ALA A 114 -10.56 -5.87 25.65
CA ALA A 114 -10.48 -5.11 24.42
C ALA A 114 -8.99 -4.98 24.03
N THR A 115 -8.62 -5.56 22.89
CA THR A 115 -7.22 -5.63 22.48
C THR A 115 -6.66 -4.22 22.36
N ASP A 116 -5.63 -3.90 23.15
CA ASP A 116 -4.92 -2.64 23.04
C ASP A 116 -4.04 -2.62 21.79
N TRP A 117 -4.57 -2.07 20.70
CA TRP A 117 -3.90 -1.97 19.41
C TRP A 117 -2.67 -1.05 19.42
N SER A 118 -2.45 -0.24 20.47
CA SER A 118 -1.26 0.62 20.55
C SER A 118 0.03 -0.19 20.73
N LYS A 119 -0.07 -1.38 21.36
CA LYS A 119 1.07 -2.24 21.70
C LYS A 119 0.95 -3.66 21.17
N SER A 120 -0.26 -4.15 20.93
CA SER A 120 -0.52 -5.54 20.58
C SER A 120 -0.05 -5.92 19.17
N TYR A 121 0.35 -7.19 19.03
CA TYR A 121 0.61 -7.86 17.75
C TYR A 121 -0.43 -8.96 17.46
N HIS A 122 -1.60 -8.87 18.10
CA HIS A 122 -2.67 -9.87 18.00
C HIS A 122 -3.05 -10.18 16.55
N GLY A 123 -3.07 -11.48 16.21
CA GLY A 123 -3.47 -11.98 14.91
C GLY A 123 -2.46 -11.78 13.77
N LEU A 124 -1.29 -11.19 14.04
CA LEU A 124 -0.24 -11.05 13.02
C LEU A 124 0.27 -12.44 12.61
N SER A 125 0.32 -12.70 11.30
CA SER A 125 0.82 -13.95 10.70
C SER A 125 0.12 -15.23 11.17
N THR A 126 -1.06 -15.17 11.80
CA THR A 126 -1.73 -16.37 12.30
C THR A 126 -2.45 -17.16 11.20
N LYS A 127 -2.99 -16.47 10.18
CA LYS A 127 -3.77 -17.08 9.10
C LYS A 127 -3.70 -16.25 7.82
N ALA A 128 -3.74 -16.88 6.66
CA ALA A 128 -3.97 -16.17 5.39
C ALA A 128 -5.40 -15.60 5.31
N PHE A 129 -5.62 -14.56 4.48
CA PHE A 129 -6.99 -14.16 4.13
C PHE A 129 -7.64 -15.22 3.21
N SER A 130 -8.97 -15.19 3.06
CA SER A 130 -9.65 -16.05 2.09
C SER A 130 -9.19 -15.74 0.67
N LYS A 131 -9.37 -16.71 -0.24
CA LYS A 131 -9.00 -16.55 -1.65
C LYS A 131 -9.66 -15.35 -2.30
N ASP A 132 -10.95 -15.15 -2.07
CA ASP A 132 -11.71 -14.01 -2.63
C ASP A 132 -11.12 -12.66 -2.22
N ILE A 133 -10.66 -12.53 -0.97
CA ILE A 133 -10.00 -11.33 -0.46
C ILE A 133 -8.63 -11.17 -1.13
N ALA A 134 -7.84 -12.25 -1.19
CA ALA A 134 -6.52 -12.23 -1.80
C ALA A 134 -6.59 -11.82 -3.28
N ASP A 135 -7.56 -12.36 -4.04
CA ASP A 135 -7.78 -12.04 -5.45
C ASP A 135 -8.12 -10.55 -5.64
N ILE A 136 -8.84 -9.93 -4.70
CA ILE A 136 -9.14 -8.48 -4.74
C ILE A 136 -7.92 -7.64 -4.40
N LEU A 137 -7.16 -8.02 -3.36
CA LEU A 137 -6.00 -7.26 -2.89
C LEU A 137 -4.83 -7.29 -3.88
N LEU A 138 -4.65 -8.43 -4.57
CA LEU A 138 -3.61 -8.66 -5.57
C LEU A 138 -4.04 -8.31 -6.99
N ALA A 139 -5.24 -7.75 -7.17
CA ALA A 139 -5.72 -7.34 -8.48
C ALA A 139 -4.79 -6.26 -9.08
N PRO A 140 -4.50 -6.33 -10.39
CA PRO A 140 -3.67 -5.32 -11.07
C PRO A 140 -4.33 -3.95 -10.98
N ILE A 141 -3.53 -2.89 -10.91
CA ILE A 141 -4.06 -1.53 -10.85
C ILE A 141 -4.50 -1.06 -12.24
N ASP A 142 -5.53 -0.22 -12.28
CA ASP A 142 -5.86 0.50 -13.50
C ASP A 142 -4.79 1.57 -13.75
N GLU A 143 -4.09 1.48 -14.88
CA GLU A 143 -3.07 2.44 -15.30
C GLU A 143 -3.65 3.88 -15.35
N MET A 144 -4.94 4.05 -15.64
CA MET A 144 -5.56 5.37 -15.70
C MET A 144 -5.68 6.05 -14.33
N ASP A 145 -5.69 5.26 -13.25
CA ASP A 145 -5.77 5.74 -11.87
C ASP A 145 -4.41 6.20 -11.30
N VAL A 146 -3.32 5.91 -12.01
CA VAL A 146 -1.96 6.24 -11.56
C VAL A 146 -1.61 7.68 -11.91
N GLU A 147 -1.34 8.49 -10.90
CA GLU A 147 -0.94 9.88 -11.07
C GLU A 147 0.58 10.04 -11.11
N MET A 148 1.02 11.18 -11.65
CA MET A 148 2.43 11.53 -11.79
C MET A 148 2.69 12.89 -11.13
N LYS A 149 3.71 12.95 -10.27
CA LYS A 149 4.23 14.20 -9.76
C LYS A 149 5.19 14.86 -10.77
N PRO A 150 5.37 16.19 -10.72
CA PRO A 150 6.30 16.90 -11.62
C PRO A 150 7.77 16.47 -11.52
N ASP A 151 8.16 15.82 -10.43
CA ASP A 151 9.49 15.22 -10.21
C ASP A 151 9.68 13.88 -10.92
N GLY A 152 8.61 13.30 -11.50
CA GLY A 152 8.63 12.01 -12.17
C GLY A 152 8.29 10.83 -11.25
N LEU A 153 7.84 11.06 -10.02
CA LEU A 153 7.34 10.00 -9.13
C LEU A 153 5.88 9.67 -9.46
N ILE A 154 5.61 8.39 -9.73
CA ILE A 154 4.24 7.90 -9.90
C ILE A 154 3.65 7.53 -8.54
N TYR A 155 2.36 7.75 -8.37
CA TYR A 155 1.64 7.38 -7.16
C TYR A 155 0.19 7.04 -7.48
N LEU A 156 -0.41 6.20 -6.64
CA LEU A 156 -1.84 5.95 -6.67
C LEU A 156 -2.52 6.84 -5.62
N PRO A 157 -3.60 7.56 -5.97
CA PRO A 157 -4.32 8.37 -4.99
C PRO A 157 -4.87 7.54 -3.82
N GLU A 158 -4.79 8.10 -2.60
CA GLU A 158 -5.18 7.46 -1.34
C GLU A 158 -6.57 6.79 -1.39
N ILE A 159 -7.53 7.44 -2.04
CA ILE A 159 -8.90 6.94 -2.15
C ILE A 159 -8.98 5.56 -2.80
N LYS A 160 -8.04 5.23 -3.70
CA LYS A 160 -8.01 3.94 -4.40
C LYS A 160 -7.63 2.81 -3.45
N TYR A 161 -6.69 3.04 -2.54
CA TYR A 161 -6.36 2.09 -1.47
C TYR A 161 -7.56 1.83 -0.56
N ARG A 162 -8.27 2.88 -0.12
CA ARG A 162 -9.49 2.72 0.71
C ARG A 162 -10.58 1.94 -0.01
N ARG A 163 -10.76 2.18 -1.32
CA ARG A 163 -11.73 1.43 -2.14
C ARG A 163 -11.34 -0.05 -2.25
N ALA A 164 -10.05 -0.36 -2.43
CA ALA A 164 -9.56 -1.74 -2.42
C ALA A 164 -9.84 -2.42 -1.07
N LEU A 165 -9.54 -1.75 0.06
CA LEU A 165 -9.83 -2.27 1.41
C LEU A 165 -11.33 -2.46 1.64
N ASN A 166 -12.17 -1.52 1.24
CA ASN A 166 -13.63 -1.64 1.34
C ASN A 166 -14.17 -2.77 0.47
N LYS A 167 -13.62 -2.98 -0.72
CA LYS A 167 -14.01 -4.08 -1.62
C LYS A 167 -13.57 -5.43 -1.06
N ALA A 168 -12.37 -5.51 -0.49
CA ALA A 168 -11.79 -6.74 0.03
C ALA A 168 -12.42 -7.14 1.37
N PHE A 169 -12.48 -6.23 2.35
CA PHE A 169 -12.90 -6.55 3.71
C PHE A 169 -14.34 -6.14 4.03
N GLY A 170 -14.88 -5.15 3.31
CA GLY A 170 -16.11 -4.46 3.67
C GLY A 170 -15.88 -3.26 4.59
N PRO A 171 -16.74 -2.22 4.53
CA PRO A 171 -16.66 -1.08 5.43
C PRO A 171 -16.87 -1.53 6.89
N GLY A 172 -16.04 -1.02 7.81
CA GLY A 172 -16.06 -1.38 9.22
C GLY A 172 -15.23 -2.61 9.59
N ALA A 173 -14.78 -3.41 8.62
CA ALA A 173 -13.93 -4.58 8.84
C ALA A 173 -12.42 -4.29 8.74
N TRP A 174 -12.03 -3.02 8.68
CA TRP A 174 -10.64 -2.59 8.73
C TRP A 174 -10.50 -1.20 9.35
N GLY A 175 -9.32 -0.87 9.89
CA GLY A 175 -9.05 0.42 10.48
C GLY A 175 -7.56 0.66 10.77
N LEU A 176 -7.20 1.93 10.94
CA LEU A 176 -5.89 2.32 11.44
C LEU A 176 -5.98 2.64 12.93
N ALA A 177 -5.21 1.92 13.73
CA ALA A 177 -5.03 2.19 15.15
C ALA A 177 -3.73 2.98 15.36
N PRO A 178 -3.77 4.14 16.04
CA PRO A 178 -2.55 4.85 16.38
C PRO A 178 -1.74 4.07 17.43
N ARG A 179 -0.42 3.95 17.22
CA ARG A 179 0.49 3.25 18.14
C ARG A 179 1.38 4.18 18.97
N SER A 180 1.67 5.37 18.44
CA SER A 180 2.43 6.40 19.14
C SER A 180 1.58 7.64 19.40
N GLU A 181 2.07 8.52 20.26
CA GLU A 181 1.64 9.92 20.26
C GLU A 181 2.02 10.58 18.93
N THR A 182 1.29 11.63 18.58
CA THR A 182 1.59 12.43 17.39
C THR A 182 2.84 13.26 17.67
N ASN A 183 3.92 12.99 16.95
CA ASN A 183 5.13 13.81 17.00
C ASN A 183 4.94 15.02 16.06
N VAL A 184 4.87 16.22 16.64
CA VAL A 184 4.78 17.48 15.89
C VAL A 184 6.14 18.17 15.99
N GLY A 185 6.97 17.99 14.95
CA GLY A 185 8.22 18.71 14.77
C GLY A 185 7.99 20.03 14.04
N PRO A 186 9.00 20.92 13.93
CA PRO A 186 8.82 22.28 13.41
C PRO A 186 8.19 22.42 12.02
N LYS A 187 8.36 21.40 11.15
CA LYS A 187 7.86 21.38 9.77
C LYS A 187 7.26 20.03 9.36
N VAL A 188 7.09 19.09 10.30
CA VAL A 188 6.63 17.74 9.98
C VAL A 188 5.80 17.18 11.12
N VAL A 189 4.70 16.54 10.78
CA VAL A 189 3.91 15.69 11.68
C VAL A 189 4.23 14.25 11.36
N SER A 190 4.51 13.44 12.38
CA SER A 190 4.77 12.01 12.21
C SER A 190 4.12 11.18 13.30
N ARG A 191 3.57 10.02 12.93
CA ARG A 191 2.93 9.09 13.88
C ARG A 191 2.95 7.66 13.36
N GLU A 192 3.12 6.71 14.26
CA GLU A 192 3.01 5.28 13.93
C GLU A 192 1.54 4.82 13.98
N TYR A 193 1.15 4.04 12.97
CA TYR A 193 -0.16 3.41 12.88
C TYR A 193 -0.04 1.91 12.59
N ALA A 194 -0.96 1.15 13.16
CA ALA A 194 -1.23 -0.24 12.82
C ALA A 194 -2.47 -0.34 11.92
N LEU A 195 -2.33 -1.02 10.78
CA LEU A 195 -3.47 -1.48 10.00
C LEU A 195 -4.02 -2.77 10.61
N VAL A 196 -5.29 -2.73 10.99
CA VAL A 196 -6.04 -3.88 11.48
C VAL A 196 -7.11 -4.20 10.44
N CYS A 197 -7.21 -5.46 10.06
CA CYS A 197 -8.25 -5.96 9.14
C CYS A 197 -8.86 -7.21 9.76
N GLN A 198 -10.19 -7.30 9.84
CA GLN A 198 -10.94 -8.42 10.43
C GLN A 198 -10.43 -8.82 11.83
N GLY A 199 -10.11 -7.84 12.68
CA GLY A 199 -9.68 -8.07 14.06
C GLY A 199 -8.26 -8.62 14.23
N ARG A 200 -7.41 -8.53 13.21
CA ARG A 200 -5.99 -8.91 13.27
C ARG A 200 -5.08 -7.80 12.77
N LEU A 201 -3.92 -7.69 13.41
CA LEU A 201 -2.85 -6.83 12.94
C LEU A 201 -2.35 -7.34 11.58
N VAL A 202 -2.23 -6.41 10.62
CA VAL A 202 -1.73 -6.69 9.27
C VAL A 202 -0.34 -6.10 9.08
N ALA A 203 -0.20 -4.80 9.36
CA ALA A 203 1.02 -4.06 9.09
C ALA A 203 1.14 -2.89 10.06
N ILE A 204 2.37 -2.43 10.28
CA ILE A 204 2.68 -1.24 11.06
C ILE A 204 3.52 -0.34 10.17
N ALA A 205 3.14 0.94 10.07
CA ALA A 205 3.92 1.91 9.35
C ALA A 205 3.86 3.27 10.03
N ARG A 206 4.94 4.03 9.87
CA ARG A 206 4.99 5.43 10.26
C ARG A 206 4.46 6.30 9.13
N GLY A 207 3.47 7.11 9.43
CA GLY A 207 3.04 8.20 8.57
C GLY A 207 3.86 9.45 8.85
N GLU A 208 4.06 10.25 7.81
CA GLU A 208 4.63 11.58 7.96
C GLU A 208 4.02 12.55 6.95
N GLN A 209 3.95 13.82 7.33
CA GLN A 209 3.51 14.89 6.47
C GLN A 209 4.20 16.20 6.84
N GLU A 210 4.81 16.83 5.84
CA GLU A 210 5.36 18.18 5.99
C GLU A 210 4.26 19.24 6.03
N TYR A 211 4.50 20.29 6.81
CA TYR A 211 3.66 21.48 6.88
C TYR A 211 4.52 22.74 6.94
N PHE A 212 3.99 23.85 6.47
CA PHE A 212 4.72 25.12 6.38
C PHE A 212 4.33 26.12 7.47
N ASP A 213 3.05 26.11 7.86
CA ASP A 213 2.48 27.01 8.86
C ASP A 213 1.82 26.19 9.99
N PRO A 214 1.99 26.55 11.27
CA PRO A 214 1.38 25.82 12.38
C PRO A 214 -0.15 25.70 12.29
N SER A 215 -0.85 26.63 11.62
CA SER A 215 -2.30 26.48 11.39
C SER A 215 -2.66 25.25 10.54
N GLY A 216 -1.69 24.73 9.76
CA GLY A 216 -1.82 23.54 8.93
C GLY A 216 -1.61 22.21 9.65
N ILE A 217 -1.28 22.20 10.95
CA ILE A 217 -1.05 20.97 11.74
C ILE A 217 -2.25 19.99 11.69
N PRO A 218 -3.52 20.42 11.76
CA PRO A 218 -4.67 19.51 11.65
C PRO A 218 -4.70 18.77 10.30
N THR A 219 -4.54 19.51 9.20
CA THR A 219 -4.47 18.94 7.84
C THR A 219 -3.28 17.99 7.71
N ALA A 220 -2.12 18.37 8.25
CA ALA A 220 -0.93 17.55 8.23
C ALA A 220 -1.11 16.25 9.03
N THR A 221 -1.87 16.29 10.14
CA THR A 221 -2.19 15.11 10.95
C THR A 221 -3.06 14.12 10.18
N GLU A 222 -4.07 14.60 9.45
CA GLU A 222 -4.90 13.74 8.58
C GLU A 222 -4.08 13.14 7.42
N ALA A 223 -3.26 13.95 6.77
CA ALA A 223 -2.38 13.48 5.70
C ALA A 223 -1.32 12.48 6.19
N CYS A 224 -0.77 12.67 7.41
CA CYS A 224 0.10 11.70 8.08
C CYS A 224 -0.59 10.34 8.24
N LYS A 225 -1.86 10.31 8.68
CA LYS A 225 -2.65 9.09 8.81
C LYS A 225 -2.84 8.39 7.45
N SER A 226 -3.20 9.15 6.42
CA SER A 226 -3.36 8.63 5.06
C SER A 226 -2.05 8.12 4.45
N ASN A 227 -0.92 8.77 4.74
CA ASN A 227 0.40 8.33 4.35
C ASN A 227 0.74 6.95 4.96
N ALA A 228 0.50 6.77 6.26
CA ALA A 228 0.69 5.48 6.92
C ALA A 228 -0.20 4.38 6.31
N LEU A 229 -1.45 4.70 5.95
CA LEU A 229 -2.37 3.75 5.33
C LEU A 229 -1.77 3.14 4.06
N MET A 230 -1.28 3.98 3.15
CA MET A 230 -0.74 3.53 1.86
C MET A 230 0.48 2.64 2.06
N ARG A 231 1.34 2.97 3.04
CA ARG A 231 2.51 2.16 3.41
C ARG A 231 2.09 0.78 3.93
N CYS A 232 1.10 0.73 4.83
CA CYS A 232 0.56 -0.54 5.34
C CYS A 232 -0.08 -1.39 4.23
N CYS A 233 -0.76 -0.76 3.26
CA CYS A 233 -1.41 -1.47 2.16
C CYS A 233 -0.42 -2.17 1.23
N LYS A 234 0.85 -1.77 1.23
CA LYS A 234 1.90 -2.45 0.46
C LYS A 234 2.11 -3.90 0.92
N ASP A 235 2.05 -4.14 2.23
CA ASP A 235 2.22 -5.49 2.80
C ASP A 235 1.03 -6.41 2.46
N LEU A 236 -0.13 -5.84 2.12
CA LEU A 236 -1.28 -6.56 1.57
C LEU A 236 -1.17 -6.87 0.07
N GLY A 237 -0.15 -6.32 -0.61
CA GLY A 237 0.06 -6.45 -2.06
C GLY A 237 -0.66 -5.42 -2.92
N ILE A 238 -1.42 -4.49 -2.33
CA ILE A 238 -2.16 -3.46 -3.08
C ILE A 238 -1.18 -2.52 -3.78
N ALA A 239 -1.35 -2.35 -5.09
CA ALA A 239 -0.56 -1.43 -5.92
C ALA A 239 0.96 -1.64 -5.82
N SER A 240 1.38 -2.89 -5.59
CA SER A 240 2.79 -3.28 -5.51
C SER A 240 3.57 -2.98 -6.80
N GLU A 241 2.89 -3.01 -7.95
CA GLU A 241 3.42 -2.69 -9.29
C GLU A 241 4.04 -1.28 -9.38
N LEU A 242 3.57 -0.32 -8.59
CA LEU A 242 4.14 1.05 -8.57
C LEU A 242 5.59 1.11 -8.09
N TRP A 243 6.07 0.03 -7.47
CA TRP A 243 7.45 -0.12 -7.00
C TRP A 243 8.30 -0.98 -7.94
N ASP A 244 7.72 -1.57 -9.00
CA ASP A 244 8.47 -2.31 -10.00
C ASP A 244 9.12 -1.33 -11.00
N PRO A 245 10.46 -1.30 -11.10
CA PRO A 245 11.16 -0.47 -12.09
C PRO A 245 10.74 -0.73 -13.54
N ARG A 246 10.24 -1.93 -13.87
CA ARG A 246 9.75 -2.25 -15.23
C ARG A 246 8.43 -1.54 -15.49
N PHE A 247 7.44 -1.72 -14.61
CA PHE A 247 6.15 -1.02 -14.67
C PHE A 247 6.35 0.50 -14.75
N ILE A 248 7.21 1.08 -13.92
CA ILE A 248 7.48 2.53 -13.92
C ILE A 248 7.98 3.01 -15.29
N ARG A 249 8.88 2.27 -15.94
CA ARG A 249 9.44 2.64 -17.25
C ARG A 249 8.38 2.54 -18.35
N GLU A 250 7.62 1.45 -18.37
CA GLU A 250 6.57 1.20 -19.36
C GLU A 250 5.43 2.23 -19.22
N PHE A 251 4.99 2.49 -17.98
CA PHE A 251 4.00 3.51 -17.66
C PHE A 251 4.45 4.90 -18.12
N LYS A 252 5.68 5.31 -17.78
CA LYS A 252 6.24 6.60 -18.20
C LYS A 252 6.29 6.74 -19.71
N ALA A 253 6.72 5.72 -20.44
CA ALA A 253 6.78 5.75 -21.90
C ALA A 253 5.37 5.88 -22.52
N LYS A 254 4.39 5.15 -21.98
CA LYS A 254 3.02 5.09 -22.51
C LYS A 254 2.20 6.33 -22.15
N TYR A 255 2.22 6.78 -20.90
CA TYR A 255 1.29 7.79 -20.37
C TYR A 255 1.92 9.13 -20.00
N CYS A 256 3.25 9.25 -19.94
CA CYS A 256 3.91 10.45 -19.46
C CYS A 256 4.78 11.11 -20.54
N VAL A 257 5.08 12.39 -20.34
CA VAL A 257 5.96 13.18 -21.18
C VAL A 257 6.87 14.03 -20.30
N GLU A 258 8.13 14.10 -20.69
CA GLU A 258 9.10 15.02 -20.10
C GLU A 258 9.09 16.33 -20.89
N VAL A 259 8.92 17.44 -20.18
CA VAL A 259 8.75 18.77 -20.77
C VAL A 259 9.70 19.75 -20.11
N PHE A 260 10.31 20.64 -20.89
CA PHE A 260 11.03 21.78 -20.35
C PHE A 260 10.03 22.87 -19.97
N ALA A 261 9.96 23.24 -18.70
CA ALA A 261 9.14 24.34 -18.22
C ALA A 261 10.02 25.49 -17.70
N GLU A 262 9.61 26.72 -17.95
CA GLU A 262 10.25 27.96 -17.51
C GLU A 262 9.50 28.55 -16.32
N HIS A 263 10.22 28.91 -15.25
CA HIS A 263 9.63 29.58 -14.10
C HIS A 263 9.23 31.01 -14.46
N THR A 264 7.97 31.38 -14.24
CA THR A 264 7.42 32.66 -14.72
C THR A 264 8.19 33.88 -14.19
N SER A 265 8.57 33.90 -12.91
CA SER A 265 9.35 35.00 -12.32
C SER A 265 10.87 34.90 -12.50
N THR A 266 11.48 33.74 -12.23
CA THR A 266 12.95 33.60 -12.21
C THR A 266 13.56 33.25 -13.56
N LYS A 267 12.76 32.95 -14.59
CA LYS A 267 13.21 32.56 -15.94
C LYS A 267 14.10 31.31 -15.99
N LYS A 268 14.20 30.58 -14.88
CA LYS A 268 14.93 29.31 -14.81
C LYS A 268 14.16 28.24 -15.58
N LYS A 269 14.86 27.42 -16.35
CA LYS A 269 14.29 26.27 -17.07
C LYS A 269 14.55 24.99 -16.27
N LYS A 270 13.53 24.16 -16.13
CA LYS A 270 13.62 22.85 -15.47
C LYS A 270 12.86 21.81 -16.30
N LYS A 271 13.40 20.59 -16.37
CA LYS A 271 12.65 19.45 -16.90
C LYS A 271 11.65 18.96 -15.87
N LEU A 272 10.38 18.88 -16.25
CA LEU A 272 9.28 18.40 -15.43
C LEU A 272 8.54 17.27 -16.15
N TRP A 273 8.01 16.34 -15.37
CA TRP A 273 7.17 15.26 -15.87
C TRP A 273 5.70 15.64 -15.77
N ARG A 274 4.91 15.36 -16.79
CA ARG A 274 3.44 15.40 -16.70
C ARG A 274 2.83 14.19 -17.39
N ARG A 275 1.59 13.87 -17.03
CA ARG A 275 0.81 12.92 -17.83
C ARG A 275 0.42 13.55 -19.17
N LYS A 276 0.25 12.73 -20.20
CA LYS A 276 -0.12 13.18 -21.55
C LYS A 276 -1.54 13.74 -21.62
N ASP A 277 -2.43 13.26 -20.76
CA ASP A 277 -3.84 13.67 -20.62
C ASP A 277 -4.05 14.90 -19.74
N GLN A 278 -3.05 15.28 -18.93
CA GLN A 278 -3.11 16.48 -18.11
C GLN A 278 -2.82 17.76 -18.94
N PRO A 279 -3.41 18.90 -18.56
CA PRO A 279 -3.12 20.17 -19.18
C PRO A 279 -1.63 20.53 -19.04
N LYS A 280 -1.15 21.39 -19.94
CA LYS A 280 0.21 21.92 -19.89
C LYS A 280 0.43 22.69 -18.60
N PHE A 281 1.69 22.78 -18.16
CA PHE A 281 2.05 23.59 -17.01
C PHE A 281 1.83 25.08 -17.30
N GLU A 282 1.18 25.79 -16.39
CA GLU A 282 0.84 27.22 -16.56
C GLU A 282 1.52 28.12 -15.53
N TYR A 283 1.35 27.84 -14.23
CA TYR A 283 1.99 28.56 -13.12
C TYR A 283 2.36 27.58 -12.00
N PRO A 284 3.52 27.73 -11.32
CA PRO A 284 4.57 28.75 -11.51
C PRO A 284 5.57 28.41 -12.63
N TRP A 285 5.49 27.21 -13.17
CA TRP A 285 6.29 26.74 -14.29
C TRP A 285 5.41 26.71 -15.53
N LYS A 286 5.86 27.28 -16.64
CA LYS A 286 5.14 27.32 -17.92
C LYS A 286 5.87 26.51 -18.98
N GLU A 287 5.17 25.58 -19.63
CA GLU A 287 5.64 24.81 -20.79
C GLU A 287 5.82 25.68 -22.05
#